data_AF-A0A1X7N9E2-F1
#
_entry.id   AF-A0A1X7N9E2-F1
#
_cell.length_a   1.000
_cell.length_b   1.000
_cell.length_c   1.000
_cell.angle_alpha   90.00
_cell.angle_beta   90.00
_cell.angle_gamma   90.00
#
_symmetry.space_group_name_H-M   'P 1'
#
loop_
_entity.id
_entity.type
_entity.pdbx_description
1 polymer ?
#
loop_
_entity_poly.entity_id
_entity_poly.type
_entity_poly.pdbx_seq_one_letter_code
_entity_poly.pdbx_strand_id
1 'polypeptide(L)'
;MADARTDSPSAERTDSAAPGPSVSELSYEQARDELVRVVSELEQGSSTLERSLALWERGEALAARCEEWLIGARARLDAARSGGSSAG
;
A
#
# COMPACT_ATOMS: atom_id res chain seq x y z
N MET A 1 -42.24 -23.91 -19.77
CA MET A 1 -40.78 -24.00 -20.00
C MET A 1 -40.16 -22.99 -19.06
N ALA A 2 -39.69 -23.45 -17.90
CA ALA A 2 -39.26 -22.59 -16.80
C ALA A 2 -37.82 -22.09 -17.02
N ASP A 3 -37.61 -20.82 -16.66
CA ASP A 3 -36.34 -20.08 -16.55
C ASP A 3 -35.24 -20.93 -15.90
N ALA A 4 -34.21 -21.30 -16.66
CA ALA A 4 -32.96 -21.81 -16.12
C ALA A 4 -31.99 -20.62 -15.98
N ARG A 5 -32.19 -19.83 -14.93
CA ARG A 5 -31.17 -18.89 -14.45
C ARG A 5 -30.05 -19.71 -13.86
N THR A 6 -28.92 -19.79 -14.56
CA THR A 6 -27.67 -20.30 -14.03
C THR A 6 -27.21 -19.35 -12.93
N ASP A 7 -27.62 -19.64 -11.70
CA ASP A 7 -27.00 -19.13 -10.50
C ASP A 7 -25.61 -19.76 -10.42
N SER A 8 -24.59 -19.00 -10.81
CA SER A 8 -23.21 -19.37 -10.51
C SER A 8 -22.95 -19.00 -9.06
N PRO A 9 -22.58 -19.96 -8.19
CA PRO A 9 -22.14 -19.59 -6.86
C PRO A 9 -20.81 -18.87 -7.05
N SER A 10 -20.82 -17.54 -6.90
CA SER A 10 -19.61 -16.76 -6.64
C SER A 10 -19.08 -17.26 -5.32
N ALA A 11 -18.24 -18.30 -5.40
CA ALA A 11 -17.54 -18.87 -4.28
C ALA A 11 -16.93 -17.73 -3.48
N GLU A 12 -17.40 -17.61 -2.24
CA GLU A 12 -16.90 -16.71 -1.23
C GLU A 12 -15.39 -16.91 -1.16
N ARG A 13 -14.66 -15.99 -1.80
CA ARG A 13 -13.22 -15.95 -1.75
C ARG A 13 -12.92 -15.49 -0.33
N THR A 14 -12.76 -16.46 0.56
CA THR A 14 -12.33 -16.25 1.94
C THR A 14 -10.96 -15.62 1.88
N ASP A 15 -10.95 -14.29 1.86
CA ASP A 15 -9.78 -13.45 2.03
C ASP A 15 -9.40 -13.51 3.51
N SER A 16 -8.87 -14.66 3.93
CA SER A 16 -8.17 -14.76 5.20
C SER A 16 -6.69 -14.86 4.87
N ALA A 17 -6.15 -13.77 4.36
CA ALA A 17 -4.71 -13.56 4.33
C ALA A 17 -4.29 -13.21 5.77
N ALA A 18 -3.39 -14.01 6.35
CA ALA A 18 -2.72 -13.67 7.60
C ALA A 18 -2.20 -12.22 7.53
N PRO A 19 -2.19 -11.46 8.64
CA PRO A 19 -1.75 -10.07 8.61
C PRO A 19 -0.32 -10.04 8.08
N GLY A 20 -0.15 -9.39 6.93
CA GLY A 20 1.17 -9.13 6.37
C GLY A 20 2.03 -8.33 7.35
N PRO A 21 3.33 -8.17 7.06
CA PRO A 21 4.22 -7.37 7.89
C PRO A 21 3.60 -5.98 8.17
N SER A 22 3.86 -5.47 9.38
CA SER A 22 3.41 -4.15 9.76
C SER A 22 4.03 -3.12 8.81
N VAL A 23 3.26 -2.12 8.38
CA VAL A 23 3.72 -1.09 7.44
C VAL A 23 4.99 -0.40 7.95
N SER A 24 5.11 -0.23 9.28
CA SER A 24 6.28 0.37 9.92
C SER A 24 7.57 -0.42 9.72
N GLU A 25 7.49 -1.72 9.46
CA GLU A 25 8.64 -2.61 9.27
C GLU A 25 9.11 -2.65 7.81
N LEU A 26 8.35 -2.05 6.89
CA LEU A 26 8.66 -2.08 5.46
C LEU A 26 9.83 -1.15 5.12
N SER A 27 10.68 -1.65 4.22
CA SER A 27 11.60 -0.80 3.44
C SER A 27 10.82 0.08 2.47
N TYR A 28 11.46 1.13 1.95
CA TYR A 28 10.85 2.03 0.97
C TYR A 28 10.33 1.28 -0.26
N GLU A 29 11.12 0.37 -0.82
CA GLU A 29 10.77 -0.37 -2.04
C GLU A 29 9.59 -1.31 -1.80
N GLN A 30 9.57 -2.01 -0.66
CA GLN A 30 8.45 -2.87 -0.29
C GLN A 30 7.16 -2.04 -0.08
N ALA A 31 7.25 -0.92 0.64
CA ALA A 31 6.10 -0.05 0.87
C ALA A 31 5.54 0.53 -0.44
N ARG A 32 6.44 0.98 -1.35
CA ARG A 32 6.05 1.49 -2.67
C ARG A 32 5.39 0.42 -3.52
N ASP A 33 5.99 -0.77 -3.60
CA ASP A 33 5.48 -1.85 -4.44
C ASP A 33 4.12 -2.35 -3.92
N GLU A 34 3.92 -2.39 -2.61
CA GLU A 34 2.62 -2.70 -2.02
C GLU A 34 1.59 -1.59 -2.29
N LEU A 35 1.98 -0.31 -2.17
CA LEU A 35 1.10 0.82 -2.46
C LEU A 35 0.59 0.77 -3.91
N VAL A 36 1.46 0.45 -4.87
CA VAL A 36 1.07 0.29 -6.28
C VAL A 36 0.02 -0.81 -6.45
N ARG A 37 0.16 -1.94 -5.74
CA ARG A 37 -0.83 -3.03 -5.78
C ARG A 37 -2.17 -2.59 -5.18
N VAL A 38 -2.14 -1.92 -4.02
CA VAL A 38 -3.35 -1.40 -3.36
C VAL A 38 -4.11 -0.43 -4.27
N VAL A 39 -3.40 0.53 -4.88
CA VAL A 39 -4.00 1.47 -5.84
C VAL A 39 -4.59 0.73 -7.04
N SER A 40 -3.85 -0.23 -7.59
CA SER A 40 -4.33 -1.04 -8.72
C SER A 40 -5.59 -1.84 -8.37
N GLU A 41 -5.71 -2.37 -7.14
CA GLU A 41 -6.93 -3.06 -6.67
C GLU A 41 -8.10 -2.10 -6.47
N LEU A 42 -7.86 -0.88 -5.95
CA LEU A 42 -8.89 0.15 -5.80
C LEU A 42 -9.43 0.60 -7.17
N GLU A 43 -8.55 0.81 -8.15
CA GLU A 43 -8.92 1.26 -9.50
C GLU A 43 -9.75 0.23 -10.27
N GLN A 44 -9.62 -1.07 -9.97
CA GLN A 44 -10.43 -2.12 -10.59
C GLN A 44 -11.90 -2.05 -10.17
N GLY A 45 -12.23 -1.46 -9.01
CA GLY A 45 -13.60 -1.18 -8.59
C GLY A 45 -14.50 -2.40 -8.37
N SER A 46 -13.97 -3.63 -8.36
CA SER A 46 -14.73 -4.88 -8.20
C SER A 46 -14.83 -5.36 -6.74
N SER A 47 -14.47 -4.52 -5.78
CA SER A 47 -14.41 -4.85 -4.36
C SER A 47 -15.67 -4.39 -3.61
N THR A 48 -15.99 -5.04 -2.49
CA THR A 48 -17.02 -4.54 -1.57
C THR A 48 -16.60 -3.21 -0.94
N LEU A 49 -17.55 -2.48 -0.33
CA LEU A 49 -17.25 -1.22 0.35
C LEU A 49 -16.24 -1.43 1.48
N GLU A 50 -16.44 -2.45 2.31
CA GLU A 50 -15.59 -2.77 3.46
C GLU A 50 -14.16 -3.08 3.00
N ARG A 51 -14.01 -3.86 1.92
CA ARG A 51 -12.69 -4.13 1.34
C ARG A 51 -12.06 -2.89 0.73
N SER A 52 -12.85 -2.04 0.07
CA SER A 52 -12.36 -0.78 -0.50
C SER A 52 -11.86 0.18 0.57
N LEU A 53 -12.55 0.26 1.72
CA LEU A 53 -12.10 1.03 2.88
C LEU A 53 -10.80 0.47 3.47
N ALA A 54 -10.71 -0.84 3.65
CA ALA A 54 -9.49 -1.48 4.16
C ALA A 54 -8.29 -1.26 3.22
N LEU A 55 -8.49 -1.35 1.91
CA LEU A 55 -7.48 -1.03 0.91
C LEU A 55 -7.05 0.44 0.99
N TRP A 56 -8.00 1.37 1.11
CA TRP A 56 -7.70 2.78 1.25
C TRP A 56 -6.87 3.07 2.51
N GLU A 57 -7.27 2.57 3.68
CA GLU A 57 -6.54 2.74 4.94
C GLU A 57 -5.11 2.16 4.86
N ARG A 58 -4.97 0.99 4.25
CA ARG A 58 -3.65 0.38 3.98
C ARG A 58 -2.81 1.27 3.07
N GLY A 59 -3.41 1.81 2.00
CA GLY A 59 -2.77 2.73 1.06
C GLY A 59 -2.25 4.00 1.74
N GLU A 60 -3.06 4.63 2.59
CA GLU A 60 -2.67 5.81 3.37
C GLU A 60 -1.48 5.52 4.28
N ALA A 61 -1.50 4.39 4.98
CA ALA A 61 -0.37 3.99 5.84
C ALA A 61 0.92 3.76 5.02
N LEU A 62 0.82 3.12 3.85
CA LEU A 62 1.97 2.87 2.98
C LEU A 62 2.53 4.18 2.40
N ALA A 63 1.67 5.13 2.03
CA ALA A 63 2.07 6.45 1.55
C ALA A 63 2.82 7.22 2.62
N ALA A 64 2.30 7.26 3.85
CA ALA A 64 2.97 7.88 4.99
C ALA A 64 4.36 7.26 5.24
N ARG A 65 4.47 5.93 5.18
CA ARG A 65 5.75 5.24 5.31
C ARG A 65 6.75 5.61 4.22
N CYS A 66 6.30 5.73 2.97
CA CYS A 66 7.14 6.18 1.87
C CYS A 66 7.66 7.60 2.11
N GLU A 67 6.80 8.49 2.60
CA GLU A 67 7.15 9.88 2.92
C GLU A 67 8.22 9.95 4.03
N GLU A 68 8.07 9.19 5.13
CA GLU A 68 9.06 9.10 6.20
C GLU A 68 10.46 8.74 5.68
N TRP A 69 10.53 7.75 4.78
CA TRP A 69 11.79 7.34 4.16
C TRP A 69 12.42 8.47 3.34
N LEU A 70 11.61 9.18 2.54
CA LEU A 70 12.09 10.27 1.68
C LEU A 70 12.54 11.49 2.49
N ILE A 71 11.80 11.86 3.54
CA ILE A 71 12.19 12.91 4.47
C ILE A 71 13.52 12.56 5.14
N GLY A 72 13.65 11.33 5.65
CA GLY A 72 14.89 10.86 6.28
C GLY A 72 16.08 10.87 5.32
N ALA A 73 15.87 10.46 4.07
CA ALA A 73 16.91 10.51 3.04
C ALA A 73 17.33 11.95 2.72
N ARG A 74 16.37 12.88 2.58
CA ARG A 74 16.65 14.31 2.37
C ARG A 74 17.49 14.88 3.52
N ALA A 75 17.10 14.64 4.77
CA ALA A 75 17.81 15.14 5.94
C ALA A 75 19.27 14.67 5.99
N ARG A 76 19.54 13.40 5.64
CA ARG A 76 20.90 12.86 5.56
C ARG A 76 21.74 13.55 4.48
N LEU A 77 21.14 13.84 3.32
CA LEU A 77 21.82 14.56 2.23
C LEU A 77 22.16 16.00 2.63
N ASP A 78 21.25 16.68 3.31
CA ASP A 78 21.45 18.07 3.74
C ASP A 78 22.53 18.16 4.84
N ALA A 79 22.56 17.20 5.77
CA ALA A 79 23.61 17.09 6.77
C ALA A 79 25.00 16.85 6.14
N ALA A 80 25.10 15.95 5.16
CA ALA A 80 26.34 15.68 4.44
C ALA A 80 26.86 16.92 3.67
N ARG A 81 25.96 17.71 3.07
CA ARG A 81 26.32 18.96 2.37
C ARG A 81 26.81 20.05 3.32
N SER A 82 26.15 20.19 4.47
CA SER A 82 26.49 21.21 5.47
C SER A 82 27.83 20.91 6.17
N GLY A 83 28.13 19.63 6.42
CA GLY A 83 29.40 19.20 7.01
C GLY A 83 30.61 19.35 6.07
N GLY A 84 30.39 19.29 4.75
CA GLY A 84 31.45 19.47 3.74
C GLY A 84 31.85 20.93 3.49
N SER A 85 31.04 21.90 3.93
CA SER A 85 31.29 23.34 3.68
C SER A 85 32.12 24.03 4.78
N SER A 86 32.44 23.34 5.88
CA SER A 86 33.26 23.88 6.98
C SER A 86 34.75 23.51 6.89
N ALA A 87 35.16 22.79 5.85
CA ALA A 87 36.55 22.43 5.58
C ALA A 87 37.02 23.17 4.32
N GLY A 88 37.32 24.46 4.46
CA GLY A 88 37.85 25.33 3.41
C GLY A 88 38.59 26.51 4.01
#